data_AF-A0A8J2K6E5-F1
#
_entry.id   AF-A0A8J2K6E5-F1
#
_cell.length_a   1.000
_cell.length_b   1.000
_cell.length_c   1.000
_cell.angle_alpha   90.00
_cell.angle_beta   90.00
_cell.angle_gamma   90.00
#
_symmetry.space_group_name_H-M   'P 1'
#
loop_
_entity.id
_entity.type
_entity.pdbx_description
1 polymer ?
#
loop_
_entity_poly.entity_id
_entity_poly.type
_entity_poly.pdbx_seq_one_letter_code
_entity_poly.pdbx_strand_id
1 'polypeptide(L)' 'MNLAIILSVFIVFTISNEYAEAQNCKRVCDFSEKVPYKAVCDNYGNGYDSPKELECAKCRAPGKGISLVSYGSNCSLRK' A
#
# COMPACT_ATOMS: atom_id res chain seq x y z
N MET A 1 24.36 30.73 -10.27
CA MET A 1 23.81 29.55 -9.57
C MET A 1 24.13 28.32 -10.39
N ASN A 2 24.91 27.38 -9.84
CA ASN A 2 25.36 26.19 -10.57
C ASN A 2 24.20 25.18 -10.73
N LEU A 3 23.88 24.84 -11.98
CA LEU A 3 22.85 23.85 -12.34
C LEU A 3 23.05 22.51 -11.61
N ALA A 4 24.30 22.12 -11.35
CA ALA A 4 24.67 20.92 -10.61
C ALA A 4 24.16 20.90 -9.15
N ILE A 5 24.09 22.07 -8.49
CA ILE A 5 23.61 22.18 -7.11
C ILE A 5 22.08 22.05 -7.06
N ILE A 6 21.39 22.57 -8.07
CA ILE A 6 19.92 22.47 -8.16
C ILE A 6 19.51 21.01 -8.40
N LEU A 7 20.21 20.32 -9.31
CA LEU A 7 19.96 18.91 -9.60
C LEU A 7 20.20 18.00 -8.40
N SER A 8 21.28 18.20 -7.64
CA SER A 8 21.58 17.36 -6.47
C SER A 8 20.55 17.52 -5.36
N VAL A 9 20.08 18.74 -5.08
CA VAL A 9 19.03 19.00 -4.09
C VAL A 9 17.70 18.37 -4.51
N PHE A 10 17.35 18.46 -5.80
CA PHE A 10 16.11 17.89 -6.32
C PHE A 10 16.10 16.36 -6.17
N ILE A 11 17.23 15.70 -6.52
CA ILE A 11 17.38 14.25 -6.40
C ILE A 11 17.27 13.80 -4.94
N VAL A 12 17.92 14.49 -4.00
CA VAL A 12 17.83 14.15 -2.57
C VAL A 12 16.40 14.30 -2.08
N PHE A 13 15.67 15.34 -2.52
CA PHE A 13 14.29 15.57 -2.13
C PHE A 13 13.35 14.47 -2.66
N THR A 14 13.51 14.06 -3.92
CA THR A 14 12.69 12.99 -4.52
C THR A 14 12.93 11.64 -3.85
N ILE A 15 14.20 11.30 -3.58
CA ILE A 15 14.57 10.05 -2.90
C ILE A 15 13.98 10.04 -1.49
N SER A 16 14.09 11.16 -0.75
CA SER A 16 13.56 11.25 0.61
C SER A 16 12.04 11.00 0.68
N ASN A 17 11.29 11.48 -0.31
CA ASN A 17 9.85 11.30 -0.39
C ASN A 17 9.47 9.83 -0.69
N GLU A 18 10.17 9.20 -1.64
CA GLU A 18 9.96 7.78 -2.00
C GLU A 18 10.28 6.84 -0.81
N TYR A 19 11.36 7.13 -0.07
CA TYR A 19 11.73 6.40 1.12
C TYR A 19 10.72 6.55 2.27
N ALA A 20 10.13 7.74 2.44
CA ALA A 20 9.10 7.97 3.45
C ALA A 20 7.84 7.13 3.20
N GLU A 21 7.43 7.02 1.93
CA GLU A 21 6.28 6.20 1.52
C GLU A 21 6.56 4.70 1.72
N ALA A 22 7.74 4.23 1.30
CA ALA A 22 8.16 2.84 1.50
C ALA A 22 8.25 2.44 2.98
N GLN A 23 8.75 3.33 3.86
CA GLN A 23 8.79 3.08 5.30
C GLN A 23 7.39 3.07 5.93
N ASN A 24 6.47 3.89 5.43
CA ASN A 24 5.09 3.89 5.90
C ASN A 24 4.43 2.53 5.61
N CYS A 25 4.61 1.99 4.41
CA CYS A 25 4.12 0.66 4.07
C CYS A 25 4.74 -0.44 4.91
N LYS A 26 6.02 -0.34 5.26
CA LYS A 26 6.66 -1.32 6.15
C LYS A 26 5.95 -1.39 7.51
N ARG A 27 5.52 -0.26 8.07
CA ARG A 27 4.74 -0.24 9.33
C ARG A 27 3.33 -0.77 9.14
N VAL A 28 2.65 -0.41 8.05
CA VAL A 28 1.30 -0.92 7.74
C VAL A 28 1.29 -2.44 7.59
N CYS A 29 2.32 -2.99 6.94
CA CYS A 29 2.52 -4.41 6.72
C CYS A 29 3.16 -5.15 7.91
N ASP A 30 3.18 -4.55 9.10
CA ASP A 30 3.69 -5.24 10.29
C ASP A 30 2.63 -6.19 10.85
N PHE A 31 2.79 -7.50 10.62
CA PHE A 31 1.90 -8.55 11.13
C PHE A 31 2.37 -9.14 12.46
N SER A 32 3.30 -8.49 13.17
CA SER A 32 3.78 -8.95 14.48
C SER A 32 2.68 -8.93 15.55
N GLU A 33 1.69 -8.05 15.38
CA GLU A 33 0.50 -8.03 16.22
C GLU A 33 -0.52 -9.07 15.74
N LYS A 34 -1.27 -9.65 16.68
CA LYS A 34 -2.31 -10.63 16.38
C LYS A 34 -3.46 -9.95 15.62
N VAL A 35 -3.43 -10.01 14.29
CA VAL A 35 -4.47 -9.45 13.44
C VAL A 35 -5.68 -10.39 13.45
N PRO A 36 -6.90 -9.91 13.72
CA PRO A 36 -8.09 -10.74 13.61
C PRO A 36 -8.25 -11.23 12.17
N TYR A 37 -8.42 -12.54 12.02
CA TYR A 37 -8.75 -13.15 10.73
C TYR A 37 -10.15 -12.68 10.33
N LYS A 38 -10.20 -11.83 9.31
CA LYS A 38 -11.44 -11.25 8.79
C LYS A 38 -11.24 -11.04 7.31
N ALA A 39 -11.61 -12.06 6.54
CA ALA A 39 -11.45 -12.02 5.11
C ALA A 39 -12.13 -10.79 4.49
N VAL A 40 -11.48 -10.18 3.52
CA VAL A 40 -11.97 -9.00 2.79
C VAL A 40 -11.69 -9.15 1.30
N CYS A 41 -12.45 -8.40 0.49
CA CYS A 41 -12.28 -8.35 -0.95
C CYS A 41 -11.97 -6.92 -1.40
N ASP A 42 -11.06 -6.78 -2.35
CA ASP A 42 -10.87 -5.51 -3.06
C ASP A 42 -11.85 -5.35 -4.24
N ASN A 43 -11.76 -4.21 -4.93
CA ASN A 43 -12.51 -3.86 -6.14
C ASN A 43 -12.08 -4.62 -7.41
N TYR A 44 -10.99 -5.38 -7.35
CA TYR A 44 -10.50 -6.21 -8.45
C TYR A 44 -10.91 -7.69 -8.30
N GLY A 45 -11.56 -8.04 -7.20
CA GLY A 45 -11.99 -9.42 -6.90
C GLY A 45 -10.92 -10.23 -6.20
N ASN A 46 -9.83 -9.59 -5.73
CA ASN A 46 -8.82 -10.26 -4.92
C ASN A 46 -9.31 -10.37 -3.48
N GLY A 47 -9.13 -11.57 -2.90
CA GLY A 47 -9.36 -11.82 -1.49
C GLY A 47 -8.10 -11.62 -0.66
N TYR A 48 -8.31 -11.16 0.56
CA TYR A 48 -7.28 -10.99 1.59
C TYR A 48 -7.78 -11.61 2.89
N ASP A 49 -6.88 -12.19 3.68
CA ASP A 49 -7.21 -12.88 4.92
C ASP A 49 -7.57 -11.91 6.06
N SER A 50 -7.13 -10.66 5.94
CA SER A 50 -7.43 -9.62 6.91
C SER A 50 -7.53 -8.23 6.27
N PRO A 51 -8.20 -7.27 6.93
CA PRO A 51 -8.20 -5.87 6.50
C PRO A 51 -6.78 -5.28 6.49
N LYS A 52 -5.90 -5.73 7.40
CA LYS A 52 -4.50 -5.27 7.45
C LYS A 52 -3.71 -5.68 6.21
N GLU A 53 -4.01 -6.86 5.69
CA GLU A 53 -3.39 -7.36 4.46
C GLU A 53 -3.85 -6.57 3.23
N LEU A 54 -5.14 -6.20 3.17
CA LEU A 54 -5.64 -5.28 2.15
C LEU A 54 -4.97 -3.90 2.24
N GLU A 55 -4.82 -3.33 3.44
CA GLU A 55 -4.13 -2.05 3.64
C GLU A 55 -2.65 -2.12 3.24
N CYS A 56 -1.97 -3.23 3.55
CA CYS A 56 -0.62 -3.48 3.09
C CYS A 56 -0.54 -3.54 1.56
N ALA A 57 -1.51 -4.18 0.89
CA ALA A 57 -1.59 -4.23 -0.57
C ALA A 57 -1.84 -2.85 -1.19
N LYS A 58 -2.74 -2.04 -0.62
CA LYS A 58 -2.95 -0.63 -1.02
C LYS A 58 -1.66 0.17 -0.93
N CYS A 59 -0.94 0.01 0.17
CA CYS A 59 0.29 0.76 0.39
C CYS A 59 1.40 0.34 -0.58
N ARG A 60 1.55 -0.95 -0.90
CA ARG A 60 2.56 -1.44 -1.86
C ARG A 60 2.29 -1.05 -3.31
N ALA A 61 1.07 -0.66 -3.64
CA ALA A 61 0.68 -0.30 -4.99
C ALA A 61 -0.07 1.05 -5.00
N PRO A 62 0.60 2.14 -4.57
CA PRO A 62 0.00 3.46 -4.62
C PRO A 62 -0.36 3.78 -6.08
N GLY A 63 -1.60 4.20 -6.32
CA GLY A 63 -2.11 4.49 -7.67
C GLY A 63 -2.80 3.33 -8.38
N LYS A 64 -2.77 2.09 -7.85
CA LYS A 64 -3.63 1.01 -8.39
C LYS A 64 -5.10 1.14 -8.01
N GLY A 65 -5.50 2.11 -7.17
CA GLY A 65 -6.91 2.30 -6.81
C GLY A 65 -7.54 1.12 -6.06
N ILE A 66 -6.73 0.30 -5.39
CA ILE A 66 -7.20 -0.84 -4.59
C ILE A 66 -8.09 -0.29 -3.47
N SER A 67 -9.33 -0.78 -3.40
CA SER A 67 -10.34 -0.33 -2.43
C SER A 67 -11.11 -1.51 -1.87
N LEU A 68 -11.46 -1.45 -0.58
CA LEU A 68 -12.28 -2.45 0.08
C LEU A 68 -13.69 -2.43 -0.53
N VAL A 69 -14.19 -3.56 -1.01
CA VAL A 69 -15.55 -3.68 -1.55
C VAL A 69 -16.46 -4.55 -0.71
N SER A 70 -15.94 -5.62 -0.09
CA SER A 70 -16.74 -6.43 0.82
C SER A 70 -15.93 -7.09 1.91
N TYR A 71 -16.62 -7.49 2.98
CA TYR A 71 -16.10 -8.40 4.00
C TYR A 71 -16.60 -9.82 3.69
N GLY A 72 -15.70 -10.78 3.72
CA GLY A 72 -15.97 -12.18 3.42
C GLY A 72 -14.89 -12.79 2.52
N SER A 73 -14.84 -14.12 2.49
CA SER A 73 -13.90 -14.90 1.68
C SER A 73 -14.39 -15.15 0.24
N ASN A 74 -15.61 -14.75 -0.09
CA ASN A 74 -16.20 -14.96 -1.41
C ASN A 74 -16.07 -13.70 -2.27
N CYS A 75 -14.88 -13.49 -2.85
CA CYS A 75 -14.55 -12.34 -3.70
C CYS A 75 -15.00 -12.52 -5.15
N SER A 76 -16.20 -13.08 -5.34
CA SER A 76 -16.87 -13.18 -6.63
C SER A 76 -17.43 -11.81 -7.03
N LEU A 77 -16.55 -10.84 -7.27
CA LEU A 77 -16.94 -9.66 -8.03
C LEU A 77 -17.19 -10.14 -9.46
N ARG A 78 -18.47 -10.10 -9.85
CA ARG A 78 -18.96 -10.43 -11.19
C ARG A 78 -18.05 -9.78 -12.24
N LYS A 79 -17.41 -10.61 -13.06
CA LYS A 79 -16.93 -10.21 -14.39
C LYS A 79 -18.08 -9.64 -15.21
#